data_AF-A0A3G2M276-F1
#
_entry.id   AF-A0A3G2M276-F1
#
_cell.length_a   1.000
_cell.length_b   1.000
_cell.length_c   1.000
_cell.angle_alpha   90.00
_cell.angle_beta   90.00
_cell.angle_gamma   90.00
#
_symmetry.space_group_name_H-M   'P 1'
#
loop_
_entity.id
_entity.type
_entity.pdbx_description
1 polymer ?
#
loop_
_entity_poly.entity_id
_entity_poly.type
_entity_poly.pdbx_seq_one_letter_code
_entity_poly.pdbx_strand_id
1 'polypeptide(L)' 'KKPHRYRPGIVALREIRRYQKPTELLIRKLPSQRLVRKLAKDFKNVLKFQSFDVMALREAREAYLVALC' A
#
# COMPACT_ATOMS: atom_id res chain seq x y z
N LYS A 1 11.12 36.65 -10.19
CA LYS A 1 11.68 35.85 -9.07
C LYS A 1 11.86 34.41 -9.53
N LYS A 2 13.05 33.80 -9.42
CA LYS A 2 13.24 32.38 -9.74
C LYS A 2 12.46 31.53 -8.71
N PRO A 3 11.76 30.46 -9.13
CA PRO A 3 11.08 29.56 -8.20
C PRO A 3 12.11 28.81 -7.34
N HIS A 4 11.85 28.71 -6.03
CA HIS A 4 12.68 27.93 -5.13
C HIS A 4 12.59 26.43 -5.48
N ARG A 5 13.73 25.76 -5.65
CA ARG A 5 13.81 24.32 -5.91
C ARG A 5 14.62 23.64 -4.80
N TYR A 6 14.05 22.58 -4.22
CA TYR A 6 14.75 21.75 -3.26
C TYR A 6 15.91 21.01 -3.93
N ARG A 7 17.01 20.83 -3.19
CA ARG A 7 18.12 19.98 -3.63
C ARG A 7 17.63 18.53 -3.80
N PRO A 8 18.19 17.76 -4.74
CA PRO A 8 17.92 16.33 -4.86
C PRO A 8 18.06 15.62 -3.50
N GLY A 9 17.17 14.67 -3.21
CA GLY A 9 17.18 13.91 -1.95
C GLY A 9 16.45 14.58 -0.76
N ILE A 10 16.33 15.91 -0.71
CA ILE A 10 15.65 16.60 0.40
C ILE A 10 14.17 16.23 0.50
N VAL A 11 13.49 16.13 -0.65
CA VAL A 11 12.07 15.73 -0.71
C VAL A 11 11.92 14.26 -0.34
N ALA A 12 12.79 13.38 -0.84
CA ALA A 12 12.77 11.95 -0.53
C ALA A 12 12.98 11.67 0.97
N LEU A 13 13.96 12.32 1.62
CA LEU A 13 14.17 12.19 3.07
C LEU A 13 12.98 12.69 3.89
N ARG A 14 12.31 13.74 3.41
CA ARG A 14 11.09 14.25 4.04
C ARG A 14 9.94 13.25 3.93
N GLU A 15 9.78 12.61 2.78
CA GLU A 15 8.76 11.58 2.55
C GLU A 15 9.03 10.31 3.38
N ILE A 16 10.28 9.84 3.43
CA ILE A 16 10.66 8.69 4.28
C ILE A 16 10.28 8.95 5.74
N ARG A 17 10.69 10.10 6.29
CA ARG A 17 10.33 10.48 7.68
C ARG A 17 8.83 10.63 7.88
N ARG A 18 8.10 11.06 6.85
CA ARG A 18 6.64 11.20 6.89
C ARG A 18 5.97 9.84 6.96
N TYR A 19 6.40 8.87 6.14
CA TYR A 19 5.76 7.55 6.06
C TYR A 19 6.21 6.58 7.16
N GLN A 20 7.38 6.79 7.78
CA GLN A 20 7.84 5.99 8.91
C GLN A 20 7.18 6.35 10.24
N LYS A 21 6.54 7.52 10.37
CA LYS A 21 5.90 7.97 11.63
C LYS A 21 4.54 7.30 11.89
N PRO A 22 3.57 7.35 10.97
CA PRO A 22 2.27 6.72 11.15
C PRO A 22 2.26 5.29 10.59
N THR A 23 1.29 4.49 11.02
CA THR A 23 1.03 3.13 10.50
C THR A 23 -0.06 3.13 9.42
N GLU A 24 -0.11 4.19 8.61
CA GLU A 24 -1.12 4.31 7.56
C GLU A 24 -0.79 3.40 6.37
N LEU A 25 -1.81 2.70 5.86
CA LEU A 25 -1.68 1.88 4.67
C LEU A 25 -1.56 2.76 3.41
N LEU A 26 -0.48 2.57 2.65
CA LEU A 26 -0.06 3.36 1.50
C LEU A 26 -0.80 2.97 0.20
N ILE A 27 -1.19 1.71 0.04
CA ILE A 27 -1.83 1.22 -1.19
C ILE A 27 -3.34 1.43 -1.10
N ARG A 28 -4.00 2.06 -2.08
CA ARG A 28 -5.46 2.29 -2.04
C ARG A 28 -6.29 1.00 -1.82
N LYS A 29 -7.38 1.10 -1.04
CA LYS A 29 -8.26 -0.03 -0.69
C LYS A 29 -8.98 -0.67 -1.88
N LEU A 30 -9.55 0.11 -2.79
CA LEU A 30 -10.37 -0.44 -3.88
C LEU A 30 -9.52 -1.25 -4.91
N PRO A 31 -8.36 -0.76 -5.38
CA PRO A 31 -7.49 -1.56 -6.26
C PRO A 31 -6.97 -2.84 -5.61
N SER A 32 -6.57 -2.79 -4.33
CA SER A 32 -6.10 -3.98 -3.61
C SER A 32 -7.22 -5.02 -3.45
N GLN A 33 -8.43 -4.60 -3.09
CA GLN A 33 -9.60 -5.48 -3.03
C GLN A 33 -9.95 -6.12 -4.38
N ARG A 34 -9.88 -5.36 -5.48
CA ARG A 34 -10.11 -5.90 -6.83
C ARG A 34 -9.08 -6.96 -7.20
N LEU A 35 -7.81 -6.74 -6.86
CA LEU A 35 -6.74 -7.69 -7.13
C LEU A 35 -6.93 -8.99 -6.33
N VAL A 36 -7.23 -8.90 -5.03
CA VAL A 36 -7.50 -10.08 -4.17
C VAL A 36 -8.65 -10.90 -4.76
N ARG A 37 -9.74 -10.25 -5.17
CA ARG A 37 -10.89 -10.94 -5.78
C ARG A 37 -10.58 -11.52 -7.15
N LYS A 38 -9.72 -10.87 -7.94
CA LYS A 38 -9.28 -11.41 -9.24
C LYS A 38 -8.52 -12.71 -9.04
N LEU A 39 -7.50 -12.69 -8.17
CA LEU A 39 -6.69 -13.88 -7.86
C LEU A 39 -7.53 -15.01 -7.25
N ALA A 40 -8.46 -14.68 -6.37
CA ALA A 40 -9.34 -15.67 -5.74
C ALA A 40 -10.23 -16.42 -6.73
N LYS A 41 -10.69 -15.75 -7.79
CA LYS A 41 -11.52 -16.37 -8.83
C LYS A 41 -10.75 -17.47 -9.58
N ASP A 42 -9.45 -17.30 -9.74
CA ASP A 42 -8.58 -18.29 -10.40
C ASP A 42 -8.50 -19.60 -9.59
N PHE A 43 -8.73 -19.54 -8.27
CA PHE A 43 -8.76 -20.73 -7.39
C PHE A 43 -10.17 -21.29 -7.20
N LYS A 44 -11.18 -20.42 -7.01
CA LYS A 44 -12.57 -20.83 -6.79
C LYS A 44 -13.53 -19.73 -7.24
N ASN A 45 -14.41 -20.08 -8.17
CA ASN A 45 -15.36 -19.15 -8.81
C ASN A 45 -16.33 -18.43 -7.83
N VAL A 46 -16.65 -19.05 -6.69
CA VAL A 46 -17.64 -18.51 -5.72
C VAL A 46 -17.02 -18.36 -4.32
N LEU A 47 -15.92 -17.61 -4.22
CA LEU A 47 -15.33 -17.25 -2.94
C LEU A 47 -15.90 -15.92 -2.43
N LYS A 48 -16.49 -15.94 -1.22
CA LYS A 48 -16.92 -14.73 -0.50
C LYS A 48 -15.82 -14.35 0.49
N PHE A 49 -15.56 -13.06 0.60
CA PHE A 49 -14.61 -12.49 1.55
C PHE A 49 -15.35 -11.66 2.56
N GLN A 50 -14.99 -11.78 3.84
CA GLN A 50 -15.37 -10.79 4.82
C GLN A 50 -14.58 -9.50 4.61
N SER A 51 -15.09 -8.38 5.12
CA SER A 51 -14.40 -7.09 5.05
C SER A 51 -13.06 -7.12 5.79
N PHE A 52 -13.00 -7.86 6.90
CA PHE A 52 -11.80 -8.05 7.71
C PHE A 52 -10.71 -8.82 6.95
N ASP A 53 -11.04 -9.90 6.26
CA ASP A 53 -10.07 -10.71 5.48
C ASP A 53 -9.34 -9.88 4.42
N VAL A 54 -10.09 -9.02 3.71
CA VAL A 54 -9.51 -8.14 2.67
C VAL A 54 -8.57 -7.11 3.29
N MET A 55 -8.87 -6.63 4.50
CA MET A 55 -8.00 -5.71 5.23
C MET A 55 -6.74 -6.41 5.73
N ALA A 56 -6.86 -7.60 6.33
CA ALA A 56 -5.72 -8.39 6.81
C ALA A 56 -4.76 -8.74 5.66
N LEU A 57 -5.29 -9.14 4.50
CA LEU A 57 -4.47 -9.41 3.30
C LEU A 57 -3.73 -8.16 2.81
N ARG A 58 -4.36 -6.99 2.92
CA ARG A 58 -3.73 -5.71 2.54
C ARG A 58 -2.62 -5.34 3.52
N GLU A 59 -2.88 -5.46 4.81
CA GLU A 59 -1.88 -5.18 5.87
C GLU A 59 -0.66 -6.09 5.73
N ALA A 60 -0.87 -7.40 5.61
CA ALA A 60 0.21 -8.38 5.44
C ALA A 60 1.04 -8.09 4.17
N ARG A 61 0.37 -7.75 3.05
CA ARG A 61 1.07 -7.42 1.81
C ARG A 61 1.91 -6.16 1.93
N GLU A 62 1.36 -5.10 2.51
CA GLU A 62 2.10 -3.84 2.66
C GLU A 62 3.27 -4.00 3.62
N ALA A 63 3.08 -4.71 4.74
CA ALA A 63 4.15 -5.05 5.66
C ALA A 63 5.27 -5.85 4.97
N TYR A 64 4.91 -6.85 4.16
CA TYR A 64 5.87 -7.64 3.38
C TYR A 64 6.66 -6.79 2.38
N LEU A 65 6.00 -5.88 1.66
CA LEU A 65 6.69 -5.02 0.68
C LEU A 65 7.64 -4.02 1.34
N VAL A 66 7.28 -3.49 2.52
CA VAL A 66 8.15 -2.60 3.29
C VAL A 66 9.36 -3.36 3.83
N ALA A 67 9.17 -4.60 4.29
CA ALA A 67 10.26 -5.42 4.82
C ALA A 67 11.26 -5.93 3.75
N LEU A 68 10.88 -5.92 2.47
CA LEU A 68 11.74 -6.33 1.37
C LEU A 68 12.69 -5.20 0.89
N CYS A 69 12.34 -3.95 1.17
CA CYS A 69 13.12 -2.77 0.79
C CYS A 69 14.29 -2.52 1.75
#